data_AF-A0A519JUI6-F1
#
_entry.id   AF-A0A519JUI6-F1
#
_cell.length_a   1.000
_cell.length_b   1.000
_cell.length_c   1.000
_cell.angle_alpha   90.00
_cell.angle_beta   90.00
_cell.angle_gamma   90.00
#
_symmetry.space_group_name_H-M   'P 1'
#
loop_
_entity.id
_entity.type
_entity.pdbx_description
1 polymer ?
#
loop_
_entity_poly.entity_id
_entity_poly.type
_entity_poly.pdbx_seq_one_letter_code
_entity_poly.pdbx_strand_id
1 'polypeptide(L)'
;KYLGSQVFSWSYDDKSADVFISKNKQQHGTYLNIEYRDLFLTVEIPFTDSASVENAVSCLMVLLYLNYDDQTIRERMSQLYPVEMRLKVKNGVHNSTIIDDSYSSDFQSLKIALDFLESQKHHGRKTVILSDIYQSGLSHQELYEKVSNLIESNKIYRVIGIGEIITRYKQSFKNIFTYESTQEFIADFNDKDFANETVLIKGARDFKFENIVSLLEEKTHETVLEINLNAISHNLNFYRSKLNAGTKLMVMVKAFSYGNGGFEIARLLEHHKVDYLGVAFADEGISLKNSGIKLPIMVLNPENTSFPAIIQHGLEPEIYSLKGLNAFISIAKEKQLKEFPIHIKIDTGMHRLGFEEEQIAELIATLKANPSVKVKSILSHMATSDDLEHHEFALEQIELFEQISSRLISELNIHPIRHILNTSGIEHYPQAQHDMVRLGIGLYGVSNDASEQKNLENVGTLKSVISQLRTIDKGESVGYGRRFVADKETKIATIPIGYADGISRHWGNGVGYVKINQKRAPIVGSICMDMLMADCSGIDCKEGDPVVIFGTDPTVIEMAEKLDTIPYEILTSISQRVKRVFYRE
;
A
#
# COMPACT_ATOMS: atom_id res chain seq x y z
N LYS A 1 22.24 -37.89 2.18
CA LYS A 1 21.29 -38.94 2.62
C LYS A 1 20.01 -38.83 1.78
N TYR A 2 20.12 -39.09 0.46
CA TYR A 2 18.99 -39.10 -0.51
C TYR A 2 19.28 -40.09 -1.66
N LEU A 3 19.99 -41.18 -1.38
CA LEU A 3 20.22 -42.25 -2.35
C LEU A 3 18.95 -43.11 -2.40
N GLY A 4 18.04 -42.79 -3.31
CA GLY A 4 16.80 -43.56 -3.55
C GLY A 4 15.59 -42.74 -3.98
N SER A 5 15.61 -41.41 -3.89
CA SER A 5 14.53 -40.54 -4.36
C SER A 5 14.75 -40.16 -5.83
N GLN A 6 13.73 -40.37 -6.67
CA GLN A 6 13.73 -39.93 -8.06
C GLN A 6 13.75 -38.40 -8.08
N VAL A 7 14.83 -37.82 -8.61
CA VAL A 7 15.02 -36.36 -8.68
C VAL A 7 14.20 -35.83 -9.85
N PHE A 8 13.42 -34.77 -9.62
CA PHE A 8 12.74 -34.04 -10.68
C PHE A 8 13.53 -32.76 -10.97
N SER A 9 14.22 -32.74 -12.10
CA SER A 9 15.27 -31.79 -12.44
C SER A 9 14.87 -30.86 -13.58
N TRP A 10 15.48 -29.67 -13.62
CA TRP A 10 15.34 -28.74 -14.74
C TRP A 10 16.68 -28.15 -15.16
N SER A 11 16.80 -27.73 -16.42
CA SER A 11 18.01 -27.09 -16.94
C SER A 11 17.71 -26.08 -18.04
N TYR A 12 18.55 -25.05 -18.14
CA TYR A 12 18.58 -24.13 -19.28
C TYR A 12 19.45 -24.64 -20.44
N ASP A 13 20.40 -25.53 -20.15
CA ASP A 13 21.50 -25.87 -21.06
C ASP A 13 21.56 -27.36 -21.40
N ASP A 14 21.02 -28.21 -20.51
CA ASP A 14 21.07 -29.67 -20.64
C ASP A 14 19.68 -30.24 -20.96
N LYS A 15 19.48 -30.66 -22.21
CA LYS A 15 18.24 -31.29 -22.69
C LYS A 15 17.98 -32.68 -22.08
N SER A 16 18.92 -33.26 -21.33
CA SER A 16 18.73 -34.53 -20.63
C SER A 16 18.05 -34.40 -19.27
N ALA A 17 17.86 -33.17 -18.76
CA ALA A 17 17.05 -32.90 -17.58
C ALA A 17 15.58 -33.28 -17.80
N ASP A 18 14.83 -33.53 -16.71
CA ASP A 18 13.41 -33.88 -16.83
C ASP A 18 12.63 -32.75 -17.52
N VAL A 19 12.94 -31.50 -17.20
CA VAL A 19 12.34 -30.30 -17.81
C VAL A 19 13.44 -29.43 -18.43
N PHE A 20 13.38 -29.23 -19.74
CA PHE A 20 14.26 -28.29 -20.43
C PHE A 20 13.56 -26.96 -20.63
N ILE A 21 14.23 -25.85 -20.30
CA ILE A 21 13.64 -24.51 -20.36
C ILE A 21 14.51 -23.58 -21.20
N SER A 22 13.92 -22.91 -22.17
CA SER A 22 14.56 -21.78 -22.85
C SER A 22 13.89 -20.46 -22.44
N LYS A 23 14.67 -19.39 -22.29
CA LYS A 23 14.17 -18.08 -21.85
C LYS A 23 14.40 -17.01 -22.91
N ASN A 24 13.38 -16.19 -23.15
CA ASN A 24 13.44 -15.03 -24.04
C ASN A 24 12.98 -13.79 -23.25
N LYS A 25 13.92 -12.90 -22.94
CA LYS A 25 13.63 -11.68 -22.18
C LYS A 25 13.03 -10.60 -23.06
N GLN A 26 11.93 -10.01 -22.61
CA GLN A 26 11.27 -8.86 -23.22
C GLN A 26 11.34 -7.64 -22.29
N GLN A 27 10.88 -6.48 -22.76
CA GLN A 27 10.95 -5.21 -22.01
C GLN A 27 10.16 -5.25 -20.68
N HIS A 28 9.11 -6.08 -20.58
CA HIS A 28 8.19 -6.12 -19.44
C HIS A 28 7.94 -7.53 -18.87
N GLY A 29 8.73 -8.53 -19.27
CA GLY A 29 8.58 -9.91 -18.81
C GLY A 29 9.57 -10.86 -19.48
N THR A 30 9.53 -12.13 -19.10
CA THR A 30 10.32 -13.19 -19.71
C THR A 30 9.39 -14.29 -20.19
N TYR A 31 9.56 -14.73 -21.44
CA TYR A 31 8.90 -15.91 -21.97
C TYR A 31 9.78 -17.12 -21.68
N LEU A 32 9.20 -18.15 -21.06
CA LEU A 32 9.83 -19.43 -20.81
C LEU A 32 9.17 -20.47 -21.72
N ASN A 33 9.94 -21.10 -22.61
CA ASN A 33 9.49 -22.26 -23.36
C ASN A 33 9.99 -23.53 -22.67
N ILE A 34 9.09 -24.46 -22.43
CA ILE A 34 9.24 -25.59 -21.53
C ILE A 34 9.03 -26.85 -22.36
N GLU A 35 10.00 -27.75 -22.33
CA GLU A 35 9.92 -29.10 -22.89
C GLU A 35 9.88 -30.08 -21.71
N TYR A 36 8.76 -30.79 -21.51
CA TYR A 36 8.59 -31.78 -20.45
C TYR A 36 7.80 -32.98 -20.95
N ARG A 37 8.42 -34.17 -21.06
CA ARG A 37 7.79 -35.36 -21.69
C ARG A 37 7.27 -35.01 -23.10
N ASP A 38 5.97 -35.20 -23.36
CA ASP A 38 5.31 -34.83 -24.62
C ASP A 38 4.71 -33.41 -24.60
N LEU A 39 4.92 -32.66 -23.51
CA LEU A 39 4.40 -31.30 -23.34
C LEU A 39 5.40 -30.26 -23.85
N PHE A 40 4.91 -29.36 -24.71
CA PHE A 40 5.59 -28.15 -25.15
C PHE A 40 4.75 -26.93 -24.77
N LEU A 41 5.21 -26.18 -23.78
CA LEU A 41 4.46 -25.09 -23.16
C LEU A 41 5.27 -23.79 -23.20
N THR A 42 4.62 -22.67 -23.53
CA THR A 42 5.22 -21.34 -23.38
C THR A 42 4.47 -20.59 -22.29
N VAL A 43 5.17 -20.11 -21.27
CA VAL A 43 4.59 -19.26 -20.23
C VAL A 43 5.25 -17.89 -20.24
N GLU A 44 4.46 -16.85 -20.01
CA GLU A 44 4.96 -15.52 -19.74
C GLU A 44 5.04 -15.31 -18.23
N ILE A 45 6.16 -14.78 -17.75
CA ILE A 45 6.32 -14.35 -16.36
C ILE A 45 6.65 -12.86 -16.34
N PRO A 46 6.08 -12.07 -15.41
CA PRO A 46 6.28 -10.61 -15.36
C PRO A 46 7.60 -10.21 -14.69
N PHE A 47 8.65 -11.02 -14.88
CA PHE A 47 9.97 -10.82 -14.30
C PHE A 47 11.04 -10.80 -15.37
N THR A 48 12.03 -9.93 -15.23
CA THR A 48 13.18 -9.83 -16.16
C THR A 48 14.52 -10.07 -15.46
N ASP A 49 14.57 -9.95 -14.13
CA ASP A 49 15.75 -10.23 -13.33
C ASP A 49 15.97 -11.75 -13.19
N SER A 50 17.23 -12.17 -13.09
CA SER A 50 17.58 -13.59 -13.10
C SER A 50 17.04 -14.36 -11.91
N ALA A 51 16.99 -13.75 -10.73
CA ALA A 51 16.59 -14.43 -9.49
C ALA A 51 15.08 -14.71 -9.47
N SER A 52 14.27 -13.72 -9.83
CA SER A 52 12.82 -13.89 -9.91
C SER A 52 12.43 -14.88 -11.01
N VAL A 53 13.15 -14.88 -12.15
CA VAL A 53 12.95 -15.89 -13.21
C VAL A 53 13.24 -17.30 -12.71
N GLU A 54 14.31 -17.51 -11.95
CA GLU A 54 14.66 -18.81 -11.37
C GLU A 54 13.65 -19.27 -10.30
N ASN A 55 13.17 -18.34 -9.47
CA ASN A 55 12.10 -18.62 -8.50
C ASN A 55 10.79 -19.00 -9.19
N ALA A 56 10.43 -18.30 -10.28
CA ALA A 56 9.27 -18.63 -11.09
C ALA A 56 9.41 -20.02 -11.71
N VAL A 57 10.59 -20.36 -12.25
CA VAL A 57 10.88 -21.72 -12.74
C VAL A 57 10.71 -22.77 -11.63
N SER A 58 11.14 -22.48 -10.41
CA SER A 58 10.95 -23.39 -9.27
C SER A 58 9.46 -23.61 -8.94
N CYS A 59 8.64 -22.57 -9.04
CA CYS A 59 7.19 -22.68 -8.87
C CYS A 59 6.55 -23.50 -10.01
N LEU A 60 6.96 -23.24 -11.25
CA LEU A 60 6.55 -23.99 -12.43
C LEU A 60 6.85 -25.49 -12.29
N MET A 61 8.04 -25.84 -11.78
CA MET A 61 8.41 -27.24 -11.53
C MET A 61 7.44 -27.92 -10.57
N VAL A 62 7.00 -27.25 -9.51
CA VAL A 62 5.99 -27.81 -8.59
C VAL A 62 4.66 -28.04 -9.32
N LEU A 63 4.21 -27.11 -10.16
CA LEU A 63 2.96 -27.25 -10.91
C LEU A 63 3.01 -28.43 -11.90
N LEU A 64 4.12 -28.59 -12.62
CA LEU A 64 4.35 -29.72 -13.52
C LEU A 64 4.39 -31.06 -12.76
N TYR A 65 5.08 -31.10 -11.62
CA TYR A 65 5.15 -32.29 -10.78
C TYR A 65 3.79 -32.74 -10.26
N LEU A 66 2.91 -31.78 -9.93
CA LEU A 66 1.53 -32.02 -9.48
C LEU A 66 0.54 -32.28 -10.62
N ASN A 67 1.01 -32.31 -11.88
CA ASN A 67 0.21 -32.52 -13.10
C ASN A 67 -0.94 -31.51 -13.28
N TYR A 68 -0.70 -30.23 -13.00
CA TYR A 68 -1.62 -29.16 -13.40
C TYR A 68 -1.69 -29.04 -14.93
N ASP A 69 -2.86 -28.65 -15.45
CA ASP A 69 -3.06 -28.48 -16.89
C ASP A 69 -2.40 -27.19 -17.44
N ASP A 70 -2.14 -27.19 -18.75
CA ASP A 70 -1.45 -26.11 -19.45
C ASP A 70 -2.10 -24.74 -19.29
N GLN A 71 -3.43 -24.69 -19.29
CA GLN A 71 -4.18 -23.44 -19.18
C GLN A 71 -3.97 -22.84 -17.79
N THR A 72 -4.15 -23.66 -16.74
CA THR A 72 -3.92 -23.24 -15.36
C THR A 72 -2.49 -22.75 -15.13
N ILE A 73 -1.49 -23.44 -15.70
CA ILE A 73 -0.09 -23.04 -15.58
C ILE A 73 0.15 -21.67 -16.25
N ARG A 74 -0.31 -21.47 -17.50
CA ARG A 74 -0.14 -20.18 -18.20
C ARG A 74 -0.79 -19.02 -17.44
N GLU A 75 -2.03 -19.21 -17.00
CA GLU A 75 -2.77 -18.20 -16.26
C GLU A 75 -2.06 -17.83 -14.96
N ARG A 76 -1.74 -18.80 -14.10
CA ARG A 76 -1.12 -18.52 -12.79
C ARG A 76 0.29 -17.97 -12.89
N MET A 77 1.09 -18.44 -13.83
CA MET A 77 2.46 -17.95 -14.02
C MET A 77 2.47 -16.49 -14.50
N SER A 78 1.50 -16.08 -15.31
CA SER A 78 1.34 -14.69 -15.76
C SER A 78 0.90 -13.74 -14.65
N GLN A 79 0.26 -14.27 -13.61
CA GLN A 79 -0.26 -13.52 -12.44
C GLN A 79 0.75 -13.40 -11.30
N LEU A 80 1.94 -14.00 -11.43
CA LEU A 80 3.00 -13.84 -10.43
C LEU A 80 3.32 -12.35 -10.25
N TYR A 81 3.62 -11.93 -9.03
CA TYR A 81 3.97 -10.54 -8.75
C TYR A 81 5.25 -10.48 -7.93
N PRO A 82 6.02 -9.38 -8.01
CA PRO A 82 7.21 -9.22 -7.22
C PRO A 82 6.86 -9.17 -5.73
N VAL A 83 7.56 -9.97 -4.92
CA VAL A 83 7.44 -9.91 -3.46
C VAL A 83 8.60 -9.05 -2.94
N GLU A 84 8.33 -7.80 -2.59
CA GLU A 84 9.35 -6.82 -2.17
C GLU A 84 9.64 -6.89 -0.66
N MET A 85 10.37 -7.93 -0.23
CA MET A 85 10.87 -8.09 1.16
C MET A 85 12.28 -7.52 1.39
N ARG A 86 12.83 -6.72 0.46
CA ARG A 86 14.24 -6.30 0.49
C ARG A 86 14.40 -4.79 0.56
N LEU A 87 15.41 -4.33 1.29
CA LEU A 87 15.91 -2.95 1.32
C LEU A 87 14.88 -1.91 1.82
N LYS A 88 14.21 -2.20 2.93
CA LYS A 88 13.25 -1.28 3.55
C LYS A 88 13.96 -0.23 4.39
N VAL A 89 13.63 1.04 4.16
CA VAL A 89 14.15 2.13 4.99
C VAL A 89 13.21 2.37 6.18
N LYS A 90 13.74 2.36 7.40
CA LYS A 90 13.01 2.62 8.66
C LYS A 90 13.71 3.71 9.48
N ASN A 91 12.97 4.37 10.36
CA ASN A 91 13.56 5.28 11.35
C ASN A 91 14.14 4.47 12.51
N GLY A 92 15.39 4.75 12.85
CA GLY A 92 16.08 4.12 13.97
C GLY A 92 16.24 5.05 15.16
N VAL A 93 16.57 4.47 16.31
CA VAL A 93 16.90 5.15 17.56
C VAL A 93 17.99 6.20 17.37
N HIS A 94 17.96 7.26 18.18
CA HIS A 94 19.00 8.29 18.23
C HIS A 94 19.30 8.96 16.88
N ASN A 95 18.25 9.28 16.11
CA ASN A 95 18.34 9.92 14.79
C ASN A 95 19.17 9.08 13.80
N SER A 96 18.91 7.79 13.74
CA SER A 96 19.51 6.87 12.78
C SER A 96 18.51 6.45 11.72
N THR A 97 19.03 5.94 10.60
CA THR A 97 18.22 5.37 9.52
C THR A 97 18.59 3.90 9.37
N ILE A 98 17.60 3.01 9.36
CA ILE A 98 17.82 1.57 9.21
C ILE A 98 17.44 1.17 7.79
N ILE A 99 18.28 0.38 7.13
CA ILE A 99 17.98 -0.31 5.87
C ILE A 99 17.88 -1.80 6.19
N ASP A 100 16.66 -2.31 6.21
CA ASP A 100 16.34 -3.70 6.53
C ASP A 100 16.38 -4.57 5.27
N ASP A 101 17.36 -5.48 5.25
CA ASP A 101 17.53 -6.55 4.27
C ASP A 101 17.89 -7.87 5.00
N SER A 102 17.16 -8.14 6.09
CA SER A 102 17.42 -9.22 7.06
C SER A 102 17.07 -10.65 6.60
N TYR A 103 16.67 -10.84 5.34
CA TYR A 103 16.10 -12.11 4.85
C TYR A 103 16.95 -12.86 3.81
N SER A 104 18.03 -12.27 3.30
CA SER A 104 18.99 -13.00 2.47
C SER A 104 20.42 -12.55 2.77
N SER A 105 21.39 -13.47 2.59
CA SER A 105 22.81 -13.15 2.74
C SER A 105 23.64 -13.95 1.74
N ASP A 106 23.74 -13.38 0.54
CA ASP A 106 24.63 -13.82 -0.54
C ASP A 106 25.43 -12.60 -1.06
N PHE A 107 26.58 -12.84 -1.70
CA PHE A 107 27.47 -11.76 -2.14
C PHE A 107 26.81 -10.77 -3.11
N GLN A 108 25.96 -11.24 -4.03
CA GLN A 108 25.31 -10.35 -4.99
C GLN A 108 24.25 -9.48 -4.31
N SER A 109 23.47 -10.07 -3.40
CA SER A 109 22.48 -9.34 -2.61
C SER A 109 23.14 -8.30 -1.70
N LEU A 110 24.30 -8.60 -1.12
CA LEU A 110 25.08 -7.62 -0.34
C LEU A 110 25.52 -6.44 -1.21
N LYS A 111 26.01 -6.70 -2.44
CA LYS A 111 26.39 -5.64 -3.37
C LYS A 111 25.23 -4.69 -3.67
N ILE A 112 24.06 -5.23 -4.00
CA ILE A 112 22.85 -4.44 -4.26
C ILE A 112 22.48 -3.60 -3.03
N ALA A 113 22.57 -4.21 -1.84
CA ALA A 113 22.25 -3.53 -0.59
C ALA A 113 23.19 -2.37 -0.26
N LEU A 114 24.48 -2.53 -0.55
CA LEU A 114 25.49 -1.48 -0.38
C LEU A 114 25.32 -0.33 -1.39
N ASP A 115 25.03 -0.66 -2.65
CA ASP A 115 24.71 0.34 -3.68
C ASP A 115 23.46 1.16 -3.27
N PHE A 116 22.45 0.49 -2.71
CA PHE A 116 21.26 1.16 -2.18
C PHE A 116 21.59 2.04 -0.96
N LEU A 117 22.38 1.54 -0.01
CA LEU A 117 22.86 2.31 1.15
C LEU A 117 23.60 3.59 0.71
N GLU A 118 24.36 3.55 -0.38
CA GLU A 118 25.03 4.74 -0.91
C GLU A 118 24.05 5.79 -1.46
N SER A 119 22.88 5.38 -1.95
CA SER A 119 21.85 6.30 -2.48
C SER A 119 21.07 7.06 -1.39
N GLN A 120 20.99 6.52 -0.16
CA GLN A 120 20.19 7.03 0.94
C GLN A 120 20.91 8.13 1.75
N LYS A 121 21.35 9.23 1.13
CA LYS A 121 22.26 10.31 1.64
C LYS A 121 21.86 11.06 2.95
N HIS A 122 21.37 10.36 3.97
CA HIS A 122 20.84 10.91 5.22
C HIS A 122 21.93 11.17 6.27
N HIS A 123 22.92 10.29 6.40
CA HIS A 123 23.98 10.41 7.41
C HIS A 123 25.38 10.17 6.85
N GLY A 124 26.38 10.79 7.49
CA GLY A 124 27.79 10.67 7.10
C GLY A 124 28.48 9.39 7.57
N ARG A 125 27.96 8.72 8.61
CA ARG A 125 28.46 7.44 9.11
C ARG A 125 27.55 6.31 8.63
N LYS A 126 28.18 5.23 8.13
CA LYS A 126 27.50 4.04 7.59
C LYS A 126 27.95 2.79 8.34
N THR A 127 27.02 2.08 8.97
CA THR A 127 27.27 0.81 9.65
C THR A 127 26.63 -0.32 8.86
N VAL A 128 27.31 -1.47 8.76
CA VAL A 128 26.74 -2.69 8.20
C VAL A 128 26.72 -3.77 9.26
N ILE A 129 25.53 -4.27 9.60
CA ILE A 129 25.35 -5.48 10.41
C ILE A 129 25.18 -6.65 9.44
N LEU A 130 26.11 -7.60 9.46
CA LEU A 130 26.24 -8.64 8.46
C LEU A 130 26.29 -10.03 9.11
N SER A 131 25.39 -10.92 8.72
CA SER A 131 25.48 -12.33 9.14
C SER A 131 26.57 -13.09 8.38
N ASP A 132 26.75 -14.38 8.68
CA ASP A 132 27.43 -15.27 7.74
C ASP A 132 26.78 -15.22 6.34
N ILE A 133 27.62 -15.31 5.31
CA ILE A 133 27.20 -15.33 3.91
C ILE A 133 27.37 -16.75 3.39
N TYR A 134 26.28 -17.32 2.87
CA TYR A 134 26.30 -18.65 2.26
C TYR A 134 26.30 -18.51 0.74
N GLN A 135 27.42 -18.84 0.11
CA GLN A 135 27.52 -18.83 -1.35
C GLN A 135 28.16 -20.10 -1.89
N SER A 136 27.44 -20.82 -2.75
CA SER A 136 27.94 -21.98 -3.47
C SER A 136 28.99 -21.58 -4.51
N GLY A 137 30.12 -22.27 -4.55
CA GLY A 137 31.12 -22.14 -5.62
C GLY A 137 32.34 -21.26 -5.31
N LEU A 138 32.43 -20.67 -4.12
CA LEU A 138 33.64 -20.00 -3.63
C LEU A 138 34.09 -20.63 -2.31
N SER A 139 35.40 -20.67 -2.06
CA SER A 139 35.88 -20.94 -0.71
C SER A 139 35.56 -19.77 0.22
N HIS A 140 35.42 -20.02 1.53
CA HIS A 140 35.16 -18.93 2.49
C HIS A 140 36.25 -17.86 2.45
N GLN A 141 37.52 -18.22 2.24
CA GLN A 141 38.60 -17.25 2.11
C GLN A 141 38.38 -16.29 0.93
N GLU A 142 38.14 -16.83 -0.28
CA GLU A 142 37.89 -16.01 -1.47
C GLU A 142 36.62 -15.16 -1.33
N LEU A 143 35.59 -15.70 -0.68
CA LEU A 143 34.34 -14.99 -0.42
C LEU A 143 34.57 -13.77 0.48
N TYR A 144 35.19 -13.96 1.66
CA TYR A 144 35.37 -12.87 2.62
C TYR A 144 36.44 -11.85 2.19
N GLU A 145 37.41 -12.23 1.36
CA GLU A 145 38.29 -11.28 0.67
C GLU A 145 37.48 -10.36 -0.27
N LYS A 146 36.56 -10.93 -1.06
CA LYS A 146 35.66 -10.12 -1.93
C LYS A 146 34.71 -9.26 -1.13
N VAL A 147 34.12 -9.79 -0.05
CA VAL A 147 33.21 -9.03 0.84
C VAL A 147 33.95 -7.86 1.47
N SER A 148 35.15 -8.07 2.00
CA SER A 148 35.95 -6.98 2.58
C SER A 148 36.25 -5.89 1.55
N ASN A 149 36.71 -6.26 0.35
CA ASN A 149 36.95 -5.30 -0.73
C ASN A 149 35.70 -4.48 -1.09
N LEU A 150 34.52 -5.11 -1.05
CA LEU A 150 33.25 -4.46 -1.32
C LEU A 150 32.82 -3.50 -0.20
N ILE A 151 33.05 -3.87 1.06
CA ILE A 151 32.82 -3.00 2.22
C ILE A 151 33.74 -1.77 2.17
N GLU A 152 35.02 -1.97 1.81
CA GLU A 152 35.98 -0.87 1.69
C GLU A 152 35.63 0.10 0.56
N SER A 153 35.24 -0.41 -0.61
CA SER A 153 34.89 0.42 -1.77
C SER A 153 33.66 1.31 -1.51
N ASN A 154 32.74 0.84 -0.66
CA ASN A 154 31.52 1.55 -0.26
C ASN A 154 31.71 2.52 0.93
N LYS A 155 32.95 2.69 1.41
CA LYS A 155 33.30 3.61 2.52
C LYS A 155 32.50 3.37 3.79
N ILE A 156 32.30 2.10 4.15
CA ILE A 156 31.60 1.71 5.37
C ILE A 156 32.46 2.08 6.58
N TYR A 157 31.85 2.75 7.57
CA TYR A 157 32.53 3.23 8.77
C TYR A 157 32.89 2.08 9.71
N ARG A 158 31.95 1.17 9.97
CA ARG A 158 32.15 -0.05 10.76
C ARG A 158 31.30 -1.20 10.27
N VAL A 159 31.77 -2.42 10.51
CA VAL A 159 31.03 -3.67 10.28
C VAL A 159 30.76 -4.34 11.62
N ILE A 160 29.55 -4.84 11.82
CA ILE A 160 29.19 -5.74 12.92
C ILE A 160 28.90 -7.09 12.29
N GLY A 161 29.85 -8.03 12.40
CA GLY A 161 29.73 -9.38 11.89
C GLY A 161 29.08 -10.30 12.93
N ILE A 162 28.09 -11.09 12.54
CA ILE A 162 27.42 -12.05 13.43
C ILE A 162 27.45 -13.43 12.79
N GLY A 163 28.12 -14.39 13.42
CA GLY A 163 28.26 -15.76 12.96
C GLY A 163 29.69 -16.30 13.05
N GLU A 164 29.81 -17.62 13.10
CA GLU A 164 31.10 -18.28 13.30
C GLU A 164 32.06 -18.03 12.13
N ILE A 165 31.55 -17.97 10.89
CA ILE A 165 32.41 -17.89 9.71
C ILE A 165 32.99 -16.49 9.58
N ILE A 166 32.14 -15.44 9.61
CA ILE A 166 32.59 -14.04 9.53
C ILE A 166 33.54 -13.70 10.68
N THR A 167 33.32 -14.28 11.87
CA THR A 167 34.21 -14.10 13.03
C THR A 167 35.61 -14.66 12.78
N ARG A 168 35.74 -15.82 12.12
CA ARG A 168 37.05 -16.38 11.72
C ARG A 168 37.80 -15.50 10.73
N TYR A 169 37.08 -14.78 9.86
CA TYR A 169 37.65 -13.90 8.83
C TYR A 169 37.72 -12.42 9.23
N LYS A 170 37.57 -12.08 10.52
CA LYS A 170 37.60 -10.68 10.99
C LYS A 170 38.87 -9.90 10.60
N GLN A 171 40.01 -10.59 10.46
CA GLN A 171 41.28 -9.97 10.06
C GLN A 171 41.27 -9.40 8.64
N SER A 172 40.33 -9.84 7.80
CA SER A 172 40.16 -9.30 6.45
C SER A 172 39.54 -7.91 6.44
N PHE A 173 38.96 -7.43 7.55
CA PHE A 173 38.25 -6.15 7.63
C PHE A 173 39.02 -5.13 8.50
N LYS A 174 38.99 -3.84 8.10
CA LYS A 174 39.66 -2.76 8.83
C LYS A 174 39.01 -2.38 10.17
N ASN A 175 37.69 -2.36 10.24
CA ASN A 175 36.93 -1.93 11.43
C ASN A 175 35.69 -2.81 11.62
N ILE A 176 35.90 -3.98 12.23
CA ILE A 176 34.86 -4.99 12.47
C ILE A 176 34.73 -5.34 13.95
N PHE A 177 33.50 -5.46 14.42
CA PHE A 177 33.12 -6.07 15.69
C PHE A 177 32.41 -7.38 15.39
N THR A 178 32.70 -8.45 16.12
CA THR A 178 32.20 -9.79 15.80
C THR A 178 31.52 -10.45 16.99
N TYR A 179 30.41 -11.13 16.72
CA TYR A 179 29.63 -11.90 17.68
C TYR A 179 29.39 -13.30 17.10
N GLU A 180 29.41 -14.34 17.93
CA GLU A 180 29.17 -15.72 17.48
C GLU A 180 27.69 -15.95 17.15
N SER A 181 26.78 -15.18 17.76
CA SER A 181 25.33 -15.29 17.50
C SER A 181 24.57 -13.97 17.67
N THR A 182 23.38 -13.91 17.10
CA THR A 182 22.45 -12.78 17.27
C THR A 182 22.10 -12.55 18.74
N GLN A 183 22.02 -13.61 19.56
CA GLN A 183 21.71 -13.48 20.99
C GLN A 183 22.85 -12.81 21.75
N GLU A 184 24.10 -13.13 21.42
CA GLU A 184 25.27 -12.50 22.03
C GLU A 184 25.33 -11.01 21.70
N PHE A 185 25.10 -10.64 20.43
CA PHE A 185 24.98 -9.25 20.02
C PHE A 185 23.87 -8.52 20.77
N ILE A 186 22.67 -9.13 20.89
CA ILE A 186 21.54 -8.53 21.60
C ILE A 186 21.85 -8.33 23.10
N ALA A 187 22.60 -9.24 23.72
CA ALA A 187 22.98 -9.12 25.12
C ALA A 187 23.98 -7.98 25.38
N ASP A 188 24.84 -7.68 24.40
CA ASP A 188 25.82 -6.59 24.43
C ASP A 188 25.28 -5.28 23.80
N PHE A 189 24.02 -5.28 23.33
CA PHE A 189 23.45 -4.18 22.55
C PHE A 189 23.30 -2.90 23.37
N ASN A 190 23.77 -1.79 22.79
CA ASN A 190 23.58 -0.44 23.30
C ASN A 190 23.10 0.47 22.17
N ASP A 191 21.90 1.05 22.33
CA ASP A 191 21.24 1.88 21.32
C ASP A 191 22.03 3.15 20.98
N LYS A 192 22.72 3.75 21.96
CA LYS A 192 23.53 4.96 21.80
C LYS A 192 24.68 4.79 20.82
N ASP A 193 25.15 3.57 20.61
CA ASP A 193 26.25 3.29 19.70
C ASP A 193 25.86 3.52 18.24
N PHE A 194 24.56 3.62 17.93
CA PHE A 194 24.01 3.79 16.59
C PHE A 194 23.48 5.20 16.33
N ALA A 195 23.89 6.20 17.11
CA ALA A 195 23.39 7.57 16.95
C ALA A 195 23.91 8.26 15.68
N ASN A 196 23.02 8.94 14.95
CA ASN A 196 23.33 9.74 13.75
C ASN A 196 24.05 8.98 12.62
N GLU A 197 23.67 7.73 12.38
CA GLU A 197 24.22 6.91 11.30
C GLU A 197 23.15 6.18 10.48
N THR A 198 23.52 5.75 9.27
CA THR A 198 22.71 4.85 8.47
C THR A 198 23.19 3.41 8.68
N VAL A 199 22.31 2.53 9.14
CA VAL A 199 22.60 1.14 9.48
C VAL A 199 21.98 0.22 8.45
N LEU A 200 22.78 -0.48 7.66
CA LEU A 200 22.31 -1.57 6.79
C LEU A 200 22.34 -2.87 7.58
N ILE A 201 21.21 -3.56 7.65
CA ILE A 201 21.06 -4.86 8.31
C ILE A 201 20.90 -5.92 7.23
N LYS A 202 21.92 -6.76 7.05
CA LYS A 202 21.98 -7.79 6.01
C LYS A 202 22.18 -9.15 6.64
N GLY A 203 21.16 -10.01 6.58
CA GLY A 203 21.14 -11.27 7.33
C GLY A 203 20.56 -12.43 6.55
N ALA A 204 21.13 -13.62 6.74
CA ALA A 204 20.47 -14.86 6.37
C ALA A 204 19.34 -15.14 7.36
N ARG A 205 18.25 -15.74 6.86
CA ARG A 205 17.02 -15.94 7.63
C ARG A 205 17.23 -16.68 8.97
N ASP A 206 18.18 -17.62 9.02
CA ASP A 206 18.47 -18.40 10.22
C ASP A 206 19.02 -17.57 11.38
N PHE A 207 19.59 -16.39 11.10
CA PHE A 207 20.14 -15.49 12.11
C PHE A 207 19.08 -14.60 12.77
N LYS A 208 17.87 -14.55 12.21
CA LYS A 208 16.73 -13.79 12.76
C LYS A 208 17.04 -12.31 13.04
N PHE A 209 17.65 -11.63 12.07
CA PHE A 209 18.05 -10.23 12.19
C PHE A 209 16.86 -9.26 12.32
N GLU A 210 15.63 -9.70 12.07
CA GLU A 210 14.41 -8.97 12.42
C GLU A 210 14.37 -8.56 13.90
N ASN A 211 15.01 -9.33 14.79
CA ASN A 211 15.13 -8.96 16.20
C ASN A 211 16.06 -7.75 16.41
N ILE A 212 17.14 -7.66 15.61
CA ILE A 212 18.05 -6.52 15.64
C ILE A 212 17.36 -5.28 15.05
N VAL A 213 16.63 -5.45 13.95
CA VAL A 213 15.79 -4.39 13.37
C VAL A 213 14.85 -3.85 14.44
N SER A 214 14.15 -4.71 15.18
CA SER A 214 13.21 -4.31 16.23
C SER A 214 13.86 -3.59 17.42
N LEU A 215 15.15 -3.81 17.70
CA LEU A 215 15.87 -3.11 18.77
C LEU A 215 16.34 -1.72 18.34
N LEU A 216 16.77 -1.60 17.08
CA LEU A 216 17.24 -0.36 16.50
C LEU A 216 16.09 0.53 16.05
N GLU A 217 14.92 -0.02 15.72
CA GLU A 217 13.77 0.74 15.24
C GLU A 217 13.25 1.70 16.33
N GLU A 218 12.97 2.94 15.92
CA GLU A 218 12.49 3.97 16.84
C GLU A 218 11.13 3.57 17.43
N LYS A 219 11.10 3.27 18.74
CA LYS A 219 9.85 3.05 19.47
C LYS A 219 9.19 4.39 19.75
N THR A 220 8.31 4.82 18.85
CA THR A 220 7.52 6.04 19.07
C THR A 220 6.52 5.80 20.21
N HIS A 221 6.67 6.52 21.33
CA HIS A 221 5.71 6.54 22.44
C HIS A 221 4.47 7.41 22.13
N GLU A 222 4.11 7.51 20.86
CA GLU A 222 3.12 8.47 20.34
C GLU A 222 1.93 7.72 19.73
N THR A 223 0.78 8.40 19.66
CA THR A 223 -0.37 7.93 18.89
C THR A 223 -0.04 7.99 17.40
N VAL A 224 -0.06 6.84 16.73
CA VAL A 224 0.35 6.70 15.33
C VAL A 224 -0.68 5.91 14.53
N LEU A 225 -0.88 6.31 13.26
CA LEU A 225 -1.58 5.49 12.27
C LEU A 225 -0.51 4.79 11.42
N GLU A 226 -0.30 3.50 11.69
CA GLU A 226 0.58 2.67 10.88
C GLU A 226 -0.13 2.23 9.60
N ILE A 227 0.58 2.27 8.48
CA ILE A 227 0.04 2.01 7.15
C ILE A 227 0.91 0.98 6.45
N ASN A 228 0.31 -0.18 6.21
CA ASN A 228 0.95 -1.28 5.52
C ASN A 228 0.88 -1.06 4.01
N LEU A 229 2.00 -0.67 3.41
CA LEU A 229 2.13 -0.47 1.98
C LEU A 229 2.04 -1.79 1.20
N ASN A 230 2.39 -2.93 1.79
CA ASN A 230 2.20 -4.22 1.13
C ASN A 230 0.71 -4.56 1.01
N ALA A 231 -0.08 -4.28 2.04
CA ALA A 231 -1.53 -4.47 2.00
C ALA A 231 -2.18 -3.60 0.91
N ILE A 232 -1.70 -2.36 0.71
CA ILE A 232 -2.13 -1.52 -0.41
C ILE A 232 -1.81 -2.19 -1.75
N SER A 233 -0.59 -2.70 -1.93
CA SER A 233 -0.18 -3.38 -3.15
C SER A 233 -0.97 -4.68 -3.39
N HIS A 234 -1.22 -5.46 -2.33
CA HIS A 234 -2.04 -6.67 -2.38
C HIS A 234 -3.47 -6.35 -2.81
N ASN A 235 -4.12 -5.40 -2.11
CA ASN A 235 -5.48 -4.98 -2.43
C ASN A 235 -5.58 -4.42 -3.85
N LEU A 236 -4.61 -3.61 -4.28
CA LEU A 236 -4.53 -3.12 -5.66
C LEU A 236 -4.51 -4.27 -6.68
N ASN A 237 -3.68 -5.30 -6.44
CA ASN A 237 -3.55 -6.44 -7.33
C ASN A 237 -4.80 -7.34 -7.30
N PHE A 238 -5.44 -7.49 -6.14
CA PHE A 238 -6.72 -8.17 -6.03
C PHE A 238 -7.77 -7.53 -6.94
N TYR A 239 -7.97 -6.21 -6.86
CA TYR A 239 -8.92 -5.53 -7.74
C TYR A 239 -8.50 -5.57 -9.21
N ARG A 240 -7.20 -5.48 -9.52
CA ARG A 240 -6.70 -5.66 -10.89
C ARG A 240 -7.05 -7.03 -11.46
N SER A 241 -6.98 -8.09 -10.66
CA SER A 241 -7.30 -9.46 -11.09
C SER A 241 -8.76 -9.63 -11.50
N LYS A 242 -9.66 -8.73 -11.06
CA LYS A 242 -11.08 -8.71 -11.45
C LYS A 242 -11.35 -7.94 -12.73
N LEU A 243 -10.37 -7.23 -13.27
CA LEU A 243 -10.57 -6.37 -14.43
C LEU A 243 -10.37 -7.12 -15.74
N ASN A 244 -11.17 -6.77 -16.75
CA ASN A 244 -10.98 -7.26 -18.11
C ASN A 244 -9.63 -6.76 -18.66
N ALA A 245 -8.98 -7.56 -19.50
CA ALA A 245 -7.72 -7.18 -20.13
C ALA A 245 -7.85 -5.83 -20.86
N GLY A 246 -6.94 -4.89 -20.57
CA GLY A 246 -6.93 -3.55 -21.16
C GLY A 246 -7.76 -2.49 -20.40
N THR A 247 -8.60 -2.90 -19.45
CA THR A 247 -9.33 -1.96 -18.57
C THR A 247 -8.36 -1.19 -17.71
N LYS A 248 -8.46 0.13 -17.73
CA LYS A 248 -7.62 1.02 -16.94
C LYS A 248 -8.07 1.09 -15.49
N LEU A 249 -7.15 1.45 -14.61
CA LEU A 249 -7.45 1.67 -13.21
C LEU A 249 -7.11 3.09 -12.79
N MET A 250 -8.14 3.83 -12.36
CA MET A 250 -7.98 5.08 -11.63
C MET A 250 -8.07 4.79 -10.13
N VAL A 251 -7.09 5.23 -9.36
CA VAL A 251 -7.11 5.09 -7.91
C VAL A 251 -7.44 6.43 -7.26
N MET A 252 -8.44 6.40 -6.37
CA MET A 252 -8.89 7.58 -5.66
C MET A 252 -7.99 7.82 -4.45
N VAL A 253 -7.31 8.97 -4.42
CA VAL A 253 -6.42 9.40 -3.33
C VAL A 253 -6.89 10.71 -2.67
N LYS A 254 -8.16 11.07 -2.89
CA LYS A 254 -8.82 12.23 -2.26
C LYS A 254 -8.87 12.11 -0.74
N ALA A 255 -9.07 13.26 -0.06
CA ALA A 255 -9.11 13.36 1.39
C ALA A 255 -7.85 12.77 2.04
N PHE A 256 -6.68 13.14 1.49
CA PHE A 256 -5.38 12.63 1.93
C PHE A 256 -5.32 11.10 1.93
N SER A 257 -5.70 10.47 0.81
CA SER A 257 -5.80 9.01 0.69
C SER A 257 -6.71 8.40 1.77
N TYR A 258 -7.91 8.98 1.92
CA TYR A 258 -8.89 8.56 2.93
C TYR A 258 -8.31 8.59 4.35
N GLY A 259 -7.51 9.60 4.68
CA GLY A 259 -6.83 9.76 5.96
C GLY A 259 -5.51 9.00 6.13
N ASN A 260 -5.09 8.19 5.16
CA ASN A 260 -3.87 7.37 5.26
C ASN A 260 -2.62 8.12 4.76
N GLY A 261 -2.72 9.07 3.84
CA GLY A 261 -1.59 9.88 3.40
C GLY A 261 -1.36 9.94 1.91
N GLY A 262 -1.21 11.17 1.43
CA GLY A 262 -1.30 11.48 0.00
C GLY A 262 -0.09 11.02 -0.80
N PHE A 263 1.11 11.51 -0.44
CA PHE A 263 2.28 11.40 -1.31
C PHE A 263 2.87 9.99 -1.37
N GLU A 264 3.07 9.35 -0.21
CA GLU A 264 3.69 8.03 -0.11
C GLU A 264 2.87 6.96 -0.85
N ILE A 265 1.55 7.02 -0.71
CA ILE A 265 0.61 6.14 -1.42
C ILE A 265 0.60 6.47 -2.90
N ALA A 266 0.51 7.75 -3.30
CA ALA A 266 0.56 8.11 -4.72
C ALA A 266 1.86 7.63 -5.41
N ARG A 267 3.00 7.72 -4.71
CA ARG A 267 4.29 7.23 -5.22
C ARG A 267 4.32 5.72 -5.34
N LEU A 268 3.75 4.99 -4.39
CA LEU A 268 3.58 3.55 -4.48
C LEU A 268 2.70 3.17 -5.69
N LEU A 269 1.57 3.85 -5.87
CA LEU A 269 0.66 3.61 -6.99
C LEU A 269 1.30 3.90 -8.35
N GLU A 270 2.13 4.94 -8.45
CA GLU A 270 2.95 5.22 -9.63
C GLU A 270 3.96 4.11 -9.90
N HIS A 271 4.65 3.61 -8.87
CA HIS A 271 5.54 2.46 -9.00
C HIS A 271 4.80 1.21 -9.50
N HIS A 272 3.58 0.98 -9.02
CA HIS A 272 2.70 -0.08 -9.48
C HIS A 272 2.05 0.21 -10.84
N LYS A 273 2.38 1.33 -11.51
CA LYS A 273 1.88 1.71 -12.84
C LYS A 273 0.35 1.78 -12.92
N VAL A 274 -0.29 2.37 -11.93
CA VAL A 274 -1.72 2.74 -12.02
C VAL A 274 -1.89 3.75 -13.16
N ASP A 275 -3.01 3.69 -13.90
CA ASP A 275 -3.20 4.55 -15.08
C ASP A 275 -3.49 6.02 -14.69
N TYR A 276 -4.26 6.22 -13.63
CA TYR A 276 -4.77 7.53 -13.19
C TYR A 276 -4.85 7.66 -11.68
N LEU A 277 -4.67 8.88 -11.16
CA LEU A 277 -5.07 9.25 -9.81
C LEU A 277 -6.29 10.17 -9.85
N GLY A 278 -7.19 10.02 -8.88
CA GLY A 278 -8.34 10.91 -8.69
C GLY A 278 -8.25 11.64 -7.35
N VAL A 279 -8.35 12.97 -7.37
CA VAL A 279 -8.40 13.85 -6.19
C VAL A 279 -9.73 14.61 -6.14
N ALA A 280 -10.12 15.10 -4.95
CA ALA A 280 -11.35 15.89 -4.83
C ALA A 280 -11.13 17.32 -5.34
N PHE A 281 -10.05 17.95 -4.90
CA PHE A 281 -9.78 19.37 -5.13
C PHE A 281 -8.43 19.60 -5.81
N ALA A 282 -8.27 20.76 -6.44
CA ALA A 282 -7.05 21.12 -7.16
C ALA A 282 -5.81 21.12 -6.25
N ASP A 283 -5.92 21.61 -5.02
CA ASP A 283 -4.81 21.71 -4.07
C ASP A 283 -4.19 20.34 -3.74
N GLU A 284 -5.01 19.30 -3.62
CA GLU A 284 -4.54 17.92 -3.43
C GLU A 284 -3.70 17.47 -4.63
N GLY A 285 -4.20 17.72 -5.85
CA GLY A 285 -3.49 17.38 -7.08
C GLY A 285 -2.20 18.17 -7.25
N ILE A 286 -2.21 19.47 -6.94
CA ILE A 286 -1.05 20.36 -6.98
C ILE A 286 0.03 19.87 -6.01
N SER A 287 -0.37 19.49 -4.79
CA SER A 287 0.53 18.91 -3.80
C SER A 287 1.24 17.66 -4.35
N LEU A 288 0.48 16.72 -4.93
CA LEU A 288 1.05 15.52 -5.55
C LEU A 288 2.00 15.82 -6.71
N LYS A 289 1.64 16.76 -7.60
CA LYS A 289 2.50 17.19 -8.71
C LYS A 289 3.80 17.82 -8.20
N ASN A 290 3.72 18.69 -7.20
CA ASN A 290 4.88 19.35 -6.60
C ASN A 290 5.81 18.35 -5.90
N SER A 291 5.26 17.27 -5.36
CA SER A 291 6.05 16.17 -4.80
C SER A 291 6.63 15.21 -5.85
N GLY A 292 6.37 15.46 -7.14
CA GLY A 292 7.01 14.77 -8.26
C GLY A 292 6.21 13.65 -8.91
N ILE A 293 4.92 13.49 -8.57
CA ILE A 293 4.04 12.49 -9.20
C ILE A 293 3.78 12.87 -10.66
N LYS A 294 4.04 11.94 -11.57
CA LYS A 294 3.93 12.13 -13.03
C LYS A 294 2.65 11.56 -13.62
N LEU A 295 1.98 10.64 -12.92
CA LEU A 295 0.68 10.11 -13.34
C LEU A 295 -0.32 11.22 -13.72
N PRO A 296 -1.21 10.98 -14.69
CA PRO A 296 -2.39 11.81 -14.90
C PRO A 296 -3.21 11.90 -13.61
N ILE A 297 -3.63 13.12 -13.24
CA ILE A 297 -4.42 13.37 -12.03
C ILE A 297 -5.70 14.09 -12.43
N MET A 298 -6.82 13.44 -12.19
CA MET A 298 -8.16 13.99 -12.42
C MET A 298 -8.65 14.70 -11.15
N VAL A 299 -9.12 15.94 -11.28
CA VAL A 299 -9.75 16.71 -10.21
C VAL A 299 -11.26 16.58 -10.34
N LEU A 300 -11.91 15.90 -9.38
CA LEU A 300 -13.34 15.58 -9.45
C LEU A 300 -14.26 16.77 -9.18
N ASN A 301 -13.83 17.75 -8.38
CA ASN A 301 -14.64 18.93 -8.08
C ASN A 301 -13.83 20.22 -8.25
N PRO A 302 -13.47 20.58 -9.49
CA PRO A 302 -12.67 21.78 -9.73
C PRO A 302 -13.54 23.04 -9.57
N GLU A 303 -13.02 24.00 -8.83
CA GLU A 303 -13.62 25.34 -8.76
C GLU A 303 -13.14 26.21 -9.92
N ASN A 304 -13.99 27.11 -10.43
CA ASN A 304 -13.60 28.00 -11.55
C ASN A 304 -12.33 28.81 -11.27
N THR A 305 -12.14 29.23 -10.02
CA THR A 305 -10.96 29.96 -9.52
C THR A 305 -9.68 29.11 -9.59
N SER A 306 -9.80 27.78 -9.57
CA SER A 306 -8.68 26.85 -9.59
C SER A 306 -8.21 26.47 -11.00
N PHE A 307 -8.99 26.77 -12.04
CA PHE A 307 -8.65 26.40 -13.43
C PHE A 307 -7.28 26.88 -13.91
N PRO A 308 -6.82 28.11 -13.63
CA PRO A 308 -5.46 28.53 -13.99
C PRO A 308 -4.39 27.65 -13.37
N ALA A 309 -4.57 27.25 -12.10
CA ALA A 309 -3.64 26.39 -11.37
C ALA A 309 -3.68 24.94 -11.88
N ILE A 310 -4.86 24.43 -12.21
CA ILE A 310 -5.06 23.11 -12.85
C ILE A 310 -4.26 23.04 -14.16
N ILE A 311 -4.40 24.04 -15.03
CA ILE A 311 -3.66 24.12 -16.30
C ILE A 311 -2.15 24.18 -16.03
N GLN A 312 -1.72 25.04 -15.10
CA GLN A 312 -0.31 25.24 -14.78
C GLN A 312 0.39 23.95 -14.32
N HIS A 313 -0.30 23.11 -13.55
CA HIS A 313 0.25 21.87 -12.99
C HIS A 313 -0.08 20.62 -13.81
N GLY A 314 -0.73 20.78 -14.98
CA GLY A 314 -1.12 19.65 -15.83
C GLY A 314 -2.09 18.68 -15.14
N LEU A 315 -3.04 19.22 -14.37
CA LEU A 315 -4.16 18.47 -13.80
C LEU A 315 -5.32 18.45 -14.81
N GLU A 316 -6.13 17.40 -14.79
CA GLU A 316 -7.25 17.21 -15.73
C GLU A 316 -8.59 17.46 -14.99
N PRO A 317 -9.39 18.48 -15.35
CA PRO A 317 -10.62 18.80 -14.61
C PRO A 317 -11.82 17.93 -15.04
N GLU A 318 -12.59 17.49 -14.05
CA GLU A 318 -13.98 17.06 -14.24
C GLU A 318 -14.86 18.28 -14.58
N ILE A 319 -15.62 18.19 -15.66
CA ILE A 319 -16.58 19.20 -16.10
C ILE A 319 -17.97 18.58 -16.01
N TYR A 320 -18.81 19.20 -15.19
CA TYR A 320 -20.15 18.73 -14.86
C TYR A 320 -21.25 19.79 -15.11
N SER A 321 -20.91 20.94 -15.70
CA SER A 321 -21.88 21.98 -16.04
C SER A 321 -21.42 22.85 -17.21
N LEU A 322 -22.37 23.42 -17.95
CA LEU A 322 -22.09 24.34 -19.06
C LEU A 322 -21.39 25.62 -18.57
N LYS A 323 -21.76 26.12 -17.39
CA LYS A 323 -21.12 27.28 -16.76
C LYS A 323 -19.64 27.01 -16.49
N GLY A 324 -19.31 25.85 -15.92
CA GLY A 324 -17.93 25.44 -15.68
C GLY A 324 -17.16 25.25 -16.99
N LEU A 325 -17.76 24.58 -17.96
CA LEU A 325 -17.18 24.38 -19.29
C LEU A 325 -16.82 25.70 -19.98
N ASN A 326 -17.76 26.65 -20.03
CA ASN A 326 -17.54 27.95 -20.66
C ASN A 326 -16.46 28.76 -19.94
N ALA A 327 -16.45 28.75 -18.61
CA ALA A 327 -15.37 29.40 -17.84
C ALA A 327 -13.99 28.78 -18.14
N PHE A 328 -13.91 27.45 -18.21
CA PHE A 328 -12.66 26.77 -18.56
C PHE A 328 -12.21 27.10 -19.98
N ILE A 329 -13.13 27.06 -20.96
CA ILE A 329 -12.85 27.41 -22.36
C ILE A 329 -12.32 28.83 -22.50
N SER A 330 -12.91 29.80 -21.78
CA SER A 330 -12.43 31.19 -21.80
C SER A 330 -10.97 31.30 -21.37
N ILE A 331 -10.59 30.63 -20.28
CA ILE A 331 -9.21 30.60 -19.78
C ILE A 331 -8.29 29.84 -20.74
N ALA A 332 -8.76 28.71 -21.30
CA ALA A 332 -8.00 27.92 -22.26
C ALA A 332 -7.69 28.73 -23.54
N LYS A 333 -8.64 29.53 -24.03
CA LYS A 333 -8.45 30.45 -25.17
C LYS A 333 -7.47 31.57 -24.84
N GLU A 334 -7.60 32.20 -23.67
CA GLU A 334 -6.68 33.25 -23.20
C GLU A 334 -5.23 32.73 -23.17
N LYS A 335 -5.04 31.51 -22.66
CA LYS A 335 -3.75 30.82 -22.61
C LYS A 335 -3.33 30.14 -23.92
N GLN A 336 -4.13 30.29 -24.98
CA GLN A 336 -3.88 29.71 -26.31
C GLN A 336 -3.64 28.19 -26.29
N LEU A 337 -4.32 27.48 -25.38
CA LEU A 337 -4.23 26.03 -25.28
C LEU A 337 -4.91 25.36 -26.48
N LYS A 338 -4.40 24.19 -26.85
CA LYS A 338 -4.98 23.32 -27.86
C LYS A 338 -5.23 21.95 -27.25
N GLU A 339 -6.42 21.41 -27.45
CA GLU A 339 -6.80 20.07 -27.01
C GLU A 339 -6.50 19.76 -25.52
N PHE A 340 -6.67 20.73 -24.62
CA PHE A 340 -6.45 20.47 -23.19
C PHE A 340 -7.43 19.39 -22.68
N PRO A 341 -6.96 18.33 -22.00
CA PRO A 341 -7.80 17.22 -21.60
C PRO A 341 -8.84 17.64 -20.55
N ILE A 342 -10.10 17.30 -20.80
CA ILE A 342 -11.21 17.47 -19.85
C ILE A 342 -12.02 16.17 -19.73
N HIS A 343 -12.69 15.98 -18.60
CA HIS A 343 -13.51 14.79 -18.33
C HIS A 343 -14.96 15.19 -18.17
N ILE A 344 -15.86 14.63 -18.98
CA ILE A 344 -17.28 15.02 -18.99
C ILE A 344 -18.07 14.09 -18.07
N LYS A 345 -18.65 14.65 -17.01
CA LYS A 345 -19.51 13.88 -16.11
C LYS A 345 -20.98 14.00 -16.47
N ILE A 346 -21.65 12.87 -16.59
CA ILE A 346 -23.09 12.76 -16.79
C ILE A 346 -23.72 12.38 -15.46
N ASP A 347 -24.88 12.97 -15.16
CA ASP A 347 -25.70 12.50 -14.05
C ASP A 347 -26.64 11.39 -14.55
N THR A 348 -26.56 10.22 -13.91
CA THR A 348 -27.42 9.07 -14.21
C THR A 348 -28.24 8.64 -12.99
N GLY A 349 -28.50 9.56 -12.05
CA GLY A 349 -29.39 9.32 -10.91
C GLY A 349 -28.78 9.58 -9.55
N MET A 350 -27.50 9.99 -9.47
CA MET A 350 -26.92 10.40 -8.18
C MET A 350 -27.35 11.82 -7.80
N HIS A 351 -27.69 12.67 -8.78
CA HIS A 351 -28.21 14.03 -8.55
C HIS A 351 -27.30 14.92 -7.69
N ARG A 352 -25.98 14.66 -7.79
CA ARG A 352 -24.96 15.42 -7.09
C ARG A 352 -24.28 16.42 -8.02
N LEU A 353 -23.70 15.92 -9.10
CA LEU A 353 -22.98 16.69 -10.13
C LEU A 353 -23.01 15.89 -11.43
N GLY A 354 -23.27 16.56 -12.55
CA GLY A 354 -23.21 15.98 -13.89
C GLY A 354 -24.12 16.71 -14.85
N PHE A 355 -23.90 16.52 -16.15
CA PHE A 355 -24.83 16.95 -17.17
C PHE A 355 -26.04 16.02 -17.20
N GLU A 356 -27.23 16.62 -17.22
CA GLU A 356 -28.51 15.94 -17.42
C GLU A 356 -28.80 15.81 -18.93
N GLU A 357 -29.72 14.93 -19.29
CA GLU A 357 -30.03 14.60 -20.70
C GLU A 357 -30.40 15.83 -21.53
N GLU A 358 -31.15 16.76 -20.95
CA GLU A 358 -31.62 17.99 -21.56
C GLU A 358 -30.46 18.92 -21.96
N GLN A 359 -29.31 18.81 -21.29
CA GLN A 359 -28.14 19.66 -21.51
C GLN A 359 -27.19 19.09 -22.57
N ILE A 360 -27.36 17.83 -22.97
CA ILE A 360 -26.42 17.12 -23.85
C ILE A 360 -26.31 17.77 -25.24
N ALA A 361 -27.42 18.24 -25.80
CA ALA A 361 -27.40 18.91 -27.12
C ALA A 361 -26.55 20.20 -27.08
N GLU A 362 -26.71 21.02 -26.04
CA GLU A 362 -25.95 22.26 -25.88
C GLU A 362 -24.47 21.98 -25.56
N LEU A 363 -24.20 20.96 -24.74
CA LEU A 363 -22.84 20.49 -24.47
C LEU A 363 -22.12 20.09 -25.77
N ILE A 364 -22.76 19.30 -26.63
CA ILE A 364 -22.18 18.87 -27.91
C ILE A 364 -21.87 20.08 -28.80
N ALA A 365 -22.82 21.02 -28.92
CA ALA A 365 -22.63 22.23 -29.71
C ALA A 365 -21.45 23.07 -29.18
N THR A 366 -21.35 23.19 -27.85
CA THR A 366 -20.27 23.91 -27.18
C THR A 366 -18.92 23.25 -27.43
N LEU A 367 -18.81 21.93 -27.30
CA LEU A 367 -17.56 21.21 -27.52
C LEU A 367 -17.09 21.28 -28.98
N LYS A 368 -18.00 21.14 -29.96
CA LYS A 368 -17.68 21.27 -31.40
C LYS A 368 -17.10 22.63 -31.76
N ALA A 369 -17.60 23.69 -31.13
CA ALA A 369 -17.16 25.06 -31.40
C ALA A 369 -15.82 25.43 -30.76
N ASN A 370 -15.24 24.58 -29.89
CA ASN A 370 -14.13 24.95 -29.02
C ASN A 370 -12.99 23.90 -29.04
N PRO A 371 -12.07 23.96 -30.02
CA PRO A 371 -10.95 23.02 -30.15
C PRO A 371 -9.83 23.24 -29.11
N SER A 372 -9.97 24.22 -28.22
CA SER A 372 -9.03 24.45 -27.11
C SER A 372 -9.06 23.34 -26.06
N VAL A 373 -10.12 22.52 -26.04
CA VAL A 373 -10.32 21.40 -25.12
C VAL A 373 -10.52 20.09 -25.88
N LYS A 374 -10.24 18.98 -25.21
CA LYS A 374 -10.46 17.63 -25.73
C LYS A 374 -11.12 16.78 -24.68
N VAL A 375 -12.24 16.15 -25.03
CA VAL A 375 -12.91 15.17 -24.15
C VAL A 375 -12.01 13.95 -24.04
N LYS A 376 -11.34 13.82 -22.90
CA LYS A 376 -10.42 12.72 -22.59
C LYS A 376 -11.18 11.51 -22.07
N SER A 377 -12.18 11.76 -21.22
CA SER A 377 -13.09 10.72 -20.73
C SER A 377 -14.53 11.22 -20.59
N ILE A 378 -15.45 10.26 -20.53
CA ILE A 378 -16.85 10.44 -20.15
C ILE A 378 -17.10 9.54 -18.93
N LEU A 379 -17.76 10.06 -17.91
CA LEU A 379 -17.98 9.34 -16.67
C LEU A 379 -19.35 9.58 -16.05
N SER A 380 -19.78 8.66 -15.20
CA SER A 380 -20.81 8.87 -14.21
C SER A 380 -20.45 8.19 -12.89
N HIS A 381 -21.31 8.22 -11.89
CA HIS A 381 -21.09 7.61 -10.57
C HIS A 381 -22.31 6.82 -10.11
N MET A 382 -22.08 5.54 -9.80
CA MET A 382 -23.11 4.67 -9.22
C MET A 382 -23.51 5.19 -7.84
N ALA A 383 -24.80 5.24 -7.57
CA ALA A 383 -25.36 5.69 -6.30
C ALA A 383 -25.62 4.52 -5.33
N THR A 384 -25.93 3.33 -5.86
CA THR A 384 -26.33 2.15 -5.07
C THR A 384 -25.53 0.90 -5.42
N SER A 385 -24.31 1.05 -5.95
CA SER A 385 -23.44 -0.09 -6.27
C SER A 385 -23.11 -0.98 -5.07
N ASP A 386 -23.23 -0.43 -3.87
CA ASP A 386 -22.95 -1.05 -2.60
C ASP A 386 -24.17 -1.68 -1.91
N ASP A 387 -25.38 -1.44 -2.45
CA ASP A 387 -26.65 -1.94 -1.93
C ASP A 387 -27.39 -2.77 -2.98
N LEU A 388 -27.37 -4.09 -2.79
CA LEU A 388 -27.97 -5.04 -3.72
C LEU A 388 -29.51 -5.02 -3.70
N GLU A 389 -30.16 -4.43 -2.69
CA GLU A 389 -31.62 -4.24 -2.71
C GLU A 389 -32.04 -3.27 -3.82
N HIS A 390 -31.14 -2.39 -4.25
CA HIS A 390 -31.34 -1.40 -5.31
C HIS A 390 -30.66 -1.79 -6.63
N HIS A 391 -30.54 -3.09 -6.90
CA HIS A 391 -29.90 -3.62 -8.11
C HIS A 391 -30.53 -3.11 -9.40
N GLU A 392 -31.87 -3.07 -9.48
CA GLU A 392 -32.58 -2.58 -10.69
C GLU A 392 -32.22 -1.13 -11.00
N PHE A 393 -32.22 -0.26 -10.00
CA PHE A 393 -31.82 1.13 -10.15
C PHE A 393 -30.36 1.25 -10.62
N ALA A 394 -29.44 0.46 -10.06
CA ALA A 394 -28.04 0.44 -10.50
C ALA A 394 -27.92 0.06 -11.99
N LEU A 395 -28.72 -0.89 -12.48
CA LEU A 395 -28.75 -1.23 -13.90
C LEU A 395 -29.31 -0.09 -14.77
N GLU A 396 -30.35 0.61 -14.31
CA GLU A 396 -30.88 1.81 -15.00
C GLU A 396 -29.80 2.90 -15.11
N GLN A 397 -29.00 3.12 -14.07
CA GLN A 397 -27.88 4.08 -14.12
C GLN A 397 -26.84 3.71 -15.19
N ILE A 398 -26.54 2.41 -15.32
CA ILE A 398 -25.59 1.89 -16.31
C ILE A 398 -26.15 2.03 -17.73
N GLU A 399 -27.43 1.69 -17.94
CA GLU A 399 -28.08 1.82 -19.24
C GLU A 399 -28.13 3.28 -19.71
N LEU A 400 -28.54 4.19 -18.83
CA LEU A 400 -28.58 5.63 -19.14
C LEU A 400 -27.18 6.18 -19.45
N PHE A 401 -26.16 5.73 -18.73
CA PHE A 401 -24.77 6.08 -19.04
C PHE A 401 -24.35 5.60 -20.42
N GLU A 402 -24.68 4.36 -20.80
CA GLU A 402 -24.35 3.81 -22.12
C GLU A 402 -25.04 4.62 -23.23
N GLN A 403 -26.32 4.96 -23.06
CA GLN A 403 -27.10 5.75 -24.01
C GLN A 403 -26.49 7.15 -24.22
N ILE A 404 -26.29 7.91 -23.15
CA ILE A 404 -25.79 9.30 -23.23
C ILE A 404 -24.33 9.32 -23.70
N SER A 405 -23.47 8.45 -23.17
CA SER A 405 -22.06 8.41 -23.57
C SER A 405 -21.88 8.01 -25.03
N SER A 406 -22.66 7.04 -25.54
CA SER A 406 -22.64 6.64 -26.95
C SER A 406 -23.08 7.78 -27.86
N ARG A 407 -24.09 8.56 -27.45
CA ARG A 407 -24.52 9.75 -28.19
C ARG A 407 -23.42 10.80 -28.27
N LEU A 408 -22.76 11.11 -27.15
CA LEU A 408 -21.61 12.05 -27.13
C LEU A 408 -20.49 11.58 -28.06
N ILE A 409 -20.14 10.29 -28.00
CA ILE A 409 -19.11 9.66 -28.85
C ILE A 409 -19.44 9.83 -30.34
N SER A 410 -20.66 9.43 -30.73
CA SER A 410 -21.10 9.48 -32.13
C SER A 410 -21.20 10.90 -32.66
N GLU A 411 -21.79 11.82 -31.89
CA GLU A 411 -22.04 13.18 -32.37
C GLU A 411 -20.77 14.03 -32.40
N LEU A 412 -19.81 13.80 -31.50
CA LEU A 412 -18.52 14.50 -31.47
C LEU A 412 -17.45 13.81 -32.33
N ASN A 413 -17.69 12.58 -32.78
CA ASN A 413 -16.73 11.77 -33.54
C ASN A 413 -15.38 11.60 -32.80
N ILE A 414 -15.45 11.12 -31.56
CA ILE A 414 -14.31 10.96 -30.65
C ILE A 414 -14.26 9.54 -30.06
N HIS A 415 -13.12 9.16 -29.46
CA HIS A 415 -12.94 7.90 -28.73
C HIS A 415 -12.40 8.15 -27.31
N PRO A 416 -13.22 8.69 -26.39
CA PRO A 416 -12.84 8.98 -25.02
C PRO A 416 -12.87 7.71 -24.17
N ILE A 417 -12.13 7.71 -23.05
CA ILE A 417 -12.23 6.67 -22.02
C ILE A 417 -13.63 6.75 -21.39
N ARG A 418 -14.33 5.64 -21.20
CA ARG A 418 -15.59 5.59 -20.43
C ARG A 418 -15.39 4.92 -19.08
N HIS A 419 -15.99 5.48 -18.02
CA HIS A 419 -15.90 4.90 -16.68
C HIS A 419 -17.08 5.25 -15.75
N ILE A 420 -17.69 4.24 -15.13
CA ILE A 420 -18.81 4.44 -14.18
C ILE A 420 -18.58 3.77 -12.82
N LEU A 421 -17.87 2.64 -12.77
CA LEU A 421 -17.74 1.84 -11.55
C LEU A 421 -16.82 2.48 -10.51
N ASN A 422 -17.29 2.49 -9.26
CA ASN A 422 -16.51 2.67 -8.04
C ASN A 422 -16.07 1.28 -7.50
N THR A 423 -15.54 1.20 -6.27
CA THR A 423 -15.11 -0.07 -5.64
C THR A 423 -16.20 -1.15 -5.70
N SER A 424 -17.38 -0.90 -5.13
CA SER A 424 -18.48 -1.88 -5.09
C SER A 424 -19.02 -2.18 -6.50
N GLY A 425 -18.94 -1.21 -7.41
CA GLY A 425 -19.25 -1.41 -8.82
C GLY A 425 -18.36 -2.47 -9.48
N ILE A 426 -17.06 -2.47 -9.17
CA ILE A 426 -16.10 -3.48 -9.69
C ILE A 426 -16.49 -4.89 -9.24
N GLU A 427 -16.99 -5.02 -8.01
CA GLU A 427 -17.37 -6.29 -7.40
C GLU A 427 -18.70 -6.82 -7.96
N HIS A 428 -19.72 -5.97 -8.00
CA HIS A 428 -21.10 -6.40 -8.29
C HIS A 428 -21.53 -6.24 -9.75
N TYR A 429 -20.86 -5.38 -10.53
CA TYR A 429 -21.26 -5.06 -11.91
C TYR A 429 -20.09 -5.18 -12.91
N PRO A 430 -19.38 -6.32 -12.97
CA PRO A 430 -18.19 -6.50 -13.82
C PRO A 430 -18.48 -6.32 -15.33
N GLN A 431 -19.73 -6.44 -15.76
CA GLN A 431 -20.16 -6.17 -17.13
C GLN A 431 -20.02 -4.69 -17.54
N ALA A 432 -19.98 -3.77 -16.57
CA ALA A 432 -19.98 -2.32 -16.81
C ALA A 432 -18.61 -1.66 -16.55
N GLN A 433 -17.51 -2.42 -16.66
CA GLN A 433 -16.15 -1.91 -16.45
C GLN A 433 -15.74 -0.86 -17.49
N HIS A 434 -16.28 -0.96 -18.71
CA HIS A 434 -15.93 -0.12 -19.87
C HIS A 434 -14.41 0.00 -20.06
N ASP A 435 -13.86 1.21 -20.20
CA ASP A 435 -12.44 1.44 -20.49
C ASP A 435 -11.62 1.70 -19.22
N MET A 436 -12.25 2.11 -18.12
CA MET A 436 -11.58 2.40 -16.86
C MET A 436 -12.53 2.22 -15.66
N VAL A 437 -12.00 1.75 -14.54
CA VAL A 437 -12.71 1.70 -13.25
C VAL A 437 -12.07 2.62 -12.21
N ARG A 438 -12.81 2.98 -11.15
CA ARG A 438 -12.31 3.85 -10.08
C ARG A 438 -12.27 3.12 -8.73
N LEU A 439 -11.09 2.76 -8.29
CA LEU A 439 -10.88 2.09 -7.01
C LEU A 439 -10.68 3.11 -5.89
N GLY A 440 -11.56 3.08 -4.89
CA GLY A 440 -11.49 3.91 -3.68
C GLY A 440 -11.17 3.07 -2.44
N ILE A 441 -12.18 2.87 -1.58
CA ILE A 441 -11.99 2.27 -0.26
C ILE A 441 -11.46 0.84 -0.30
N GLY A 442 -11.74 0.10 -1.37
CA GLY A 442 -11.20 -1.23 -1.60
C GLY A 442 -9.68 -1.31 -1.55
N LEU A 443 -8.98 -0.25 -1.99
CA LEU A 443 -7.53 -0.16 -1.87
C LEU A 443 -7.07 -0.22 -0.40
N TYR A 444 -7.88 0.34 0.51
CA TYR A 444 -7.59 0.49 1.94
C TYR A 444 -8.11 -0.68 2.78
N GLY A 445 -8.47 -1.79 2.13
CA GLY A 445 -8.80 -3.04 2.83
C GLY A 445 -10.27 -3.16 3.25
N VAL A 446 -11.16 -2.36 2.66
CA VAL A 446 -12.59 -2.38 2.98
C VAL A 446 -13.40 -2.70 1.73
N SER A 447 -14.28 -3.69 1.84
CA SER A 447 -15.33 -4.03 0.90
C SER A 447 -16.66 -4.09 1.64
N ASN A 448 -17.74 -3.77 0.95
CA ASN A 448 -19.11 -3.96 1.43
C ASN A 448 -19.64 -5.38 1.13
N ASP A 449 -18.90 -6.19 0.37
CA ASP A 449 -19.19 -7.61 0.15
C ASP A 449 -18.36 -8.47 1.12
N ALA A 450 -19.04 -9.23 1.98
CA ALA A 450 -18.40 -10.07 2.99
C ALA A 450 -17.57 -11.24 2.42
N SER A 451 -17.85 -11.67 1.19
CA SER A 451 -17.06 -12.68 0.48
C SER A 451 -15.77 -12.07 -0.08
N GLU A 452 -15.83 -10.85 -0.61
CA GLU A 452 -14.68 -10.12 -1.14
C GLU A 452 -13.77 -9.60 -0.02
N GLN A 453 -14.35 -9.12 1.08
CA GLN A 453 -13.63 -8.62 2.26
C GLN A 453 -12.61 -9.62 2.81
N LYS A 454 -12.83 -10.93 2.67
CA LYS A 454 -11.90 -11.98 3.12
C LYS A 454 -10.59 -12.02 2.34
N ASN A 455 -10.57 -11.46 1.13
CA ASN A 455 -9.41 -11.41 0.26
C ASN A 455 -8.65 -10.09 0.39
N LEU A 456 -9.19 -9.12 1.14
CA LEU A 456 -8.57 -7.83 1.37
C LEU A 456 -7.74 -7.84 2.65
N GLU A 457 -6.60 -7.16 2.60
CA GLU A 457 -5.71 -6.98 3.73
C GLU A 457 -5.97 -5.63 4.42
N ASN A 458 -5.88 -5.62 5.75
CA ASN A 458 -5.99 -4.41 6.54
C ASN A 458 -4.81 -3.47 6.27
N VAL A 459 -5.10 -2.25 5.79
CA VAL A 459 -4.07 -1.27 5.46
C VAL A 459 -3.67 -0.42 6.67
N GLY A 460 -4.63 0.12 7.41
CA GLY A 460 -4.38 1.06 8.50
C GLY A 460 -4.54 0.42 9.88
N THR A 461 -3.57 0.62 10.77
CA THR A 461 -3.69 0.25 12.19
C THR A 461 -3.40 1.47 13.05
N LEU A 462 -4.41 1.95 13.77
CA LEU A 462 -4.27 3.07 14.70
C LEU A 462 -3.83 2.55 16.06
N LYS A 463 -2.65 2.97 16.50
CA LYS A 463 -2.04 2.57 17.75
C LYS A 463 -1.81 3.78 18.66
N SER A 464 -1.76 3.50 19.95
CA SER A 464 -1.36 4.42 20.99
C SER A 464 -0.68 3.62 22.11
N VAL A 465 -0.51 4.24 23.27
CA VAL A 465 0.08 3.61 24.46
C VAL A 465 -0.73 3.91 25.71
N ILE A 466 -0.54 3.12 26.76
CA ILE A 466 -1.09 3.46 28.07
C ILE A 466 -0.29 4.61 28.67
N SER A 467 -0.89 5.80 28.79
CA SER A 467 -0.25 6.96 29.45
C SER A 467 -0.27 6.86 30.96
N GLN A 468 -1.36 6.35 31.54
CA GLN A 468 -1.50 6.23 32.98
C GLN A 468 -2.37 5.04 33.34
N LEU A 469 -2.01 4.34 34.41
CA LEU A 469 -2.87 3.35 35.07
C LEU A 469 -3.37 3.91 36.39
N ARG A 470 -4.65 3.71 36.67
CA ARG A 470 -5.28 4.10 37.94
C ARG A 470 -6.27 3.04 38.39
N THR A 471 -6.19 2.64 39.64
CA THR A 471 -7.25 1.84 40.27
C THR A 471 -8.25 2.78 40.93
N ILE A 472 -9.54 2.50 40.72
CA ILE A 472 -10.64 3.21 41.36
C ILE A 472 -11.54 2.22 42.12
N ASP A 473 -12.09 2.69 43.23
CA ASP A 473 -12.96 1.91 44.10
C ASP A 473 -14.40 1.86 43.57
N LYS A 474 -15.17 0.90 44.09
CA LYS A 474 -16.62 0.85 43.85
C LYS A 474 -17.29 2.18 44.22
N GLY A 475 -18.08 2.73 43.31
CA GLY A 475 -18.81 4.00 43.47
C GLY A 475 -18.06 5.23 42.95
N GLU A 476 -16.77 5.11 42.65
CA GLU A 476 -16.03 6.15 41.94
C GLU A 476 -16.40 6.19 40.45
N SER A 477 -16.09 7.30 39.77
CA SER A 477 -16.56 7.54 38.40
C SER A 477 -15.46 8.04 37.47
N VAL A 478 -15.61 7.79 36.16
CA VAL A 478 -14.64 8.17 35.12
C VAL A 478 -15.25 9.11 34.09
N GLY A 479 -14.49 10.14 33.71
CA GLY A 479 -14.77 11.04 32.59
C GLY A 479 -15.90 12.06 32.82
N TYR A 480 -16.17 12.85 31.78
CA TYR A 480 -17.19 13.90 31.83
C TYR A 480 -18.58 13.35 32.10
N GLY A 481 -19.34 14.08 32.93
CA GLY A 481 -20.71 13.73 33.30
C GLY A 481 -20.84 12.49 34.17
N ARG A 482 -19.73 11.94 34.69
CA ARG A 482 -19.71 10.72 35.51
C ARG A 482 -20.50 9.56 34.87
N ARG A 483 -20.40 9.43 33.54
CA ARG A 483 -21.18 8.45 32.76
C ARG A 483 -20.80 7.00 33.02
N PHE A 484 -19.59 6.78 33.54
CA PHE A 484 -19.19 5.50 34.11
C PHE A 484 -19.03 5.65 35.61
N VAL A 485 -19.64 4.72 36.36
CA VAL A 485 -19.48 4.55 37.80
C VAL A 485 -19.08 3.10 38.03
N ALA A 486 -17.97 2.88 38.73
CA ALA A 486 -17.43 1.56 38.98
C ALA A 486 -18.35 0.78 39.93
N ASP A 487 -18.71 -0.45 39.56
CA ASP A 487 -19.52 -1.37 40.38
C ASP A 487 -18.68 -2.25 41.31
N LYS A 488 -17.37 -2.29 41.07
CA LYS A 488 -16.31 -2.97 41.82
C LYS A 488 -14.98 -2.21 41.68
N GLU A 489 -13.95 -2.64 42.40
CA GLU A 489 -12.59 -2.16 42.17
C GLU A 489 -12.20 -2.37 40.69
N THR A 490 -11.85 -1.28 40.01
CA THR A 490 -11.63 -1.25 38.55
C THR A 490 -10.30 -0.59 38.24
N LYS A 491 -9.47 -1.25 37.42
CA LYS A 491 -8.22 -0.69 36.88
C LYS A 491 -8.52 0.00 35.56
N ILE A 492 -8.18 1.28 35.48
CA ILE A 492 -8.43 2.17 34.34
C ILE A 492 -7.10 2.49 33.66
N ALA A 493 -7.06 2.28 32.35
CA ALA A 493 -6.00 2.74 31.46
C ALA A 493 -6.42 4.03 30.77
N THR A 494 -5.64 5.10 30.96
CA THR A 494 -5.78 6.36 30.22
C THR A 494 -4.89 6.30 28.97
N ILE A 495 -5.48 6.58 27.80
CA ILE A 495 -4.83 6.48 26.50
C ILE A 495 -4.89 7.85 25.82
N PRO A 496 -3.77 8.38 25.27
CA PRO A 496 -3.66 9.73 24.74
C PRO A 496 -4.21 9.82 23.31
N ILE A 497 -5.49 9.46 23.17
CA ILE A 497 -6.25 9.64 21.94
C ILE A 497 -7.71 9.96 22.25
N GLY A 498 -8.27 10.96 21.58
CA GLY A 498 -9.63 11.45 21.82
C GLY A 498 -10.35 11.88 20.55
N TYR A 499 -11.45 12.63 20.72
CA TYR A 499 -12.28 13.01 19.58
C TYR A 499 -11.64 14.05 18.65
N ALA A 500 -10.65 14.82 19.13
CA ALA A 500 -9.89 15.71 18.26
C ALA A 500 -8.83 14.96 17.42
N ASP A 501 -8.55 13.69 17.74
CA ASP A 501 -7.77 12.77 16.88
C ASP A 501 -8.62 12.10 15.81
N GLY A 502 -9.95 12.17 15.91
CA GLY A 502 -10.88 11.49 15.01
C GLY A 502 -11.67 10.34 15.64
N ILE A 503 -11.52 10.07 16.94
CA ILE A 503 -12.31 9.01 17.60
C ILE A 503 -13.68 9.54 18.02
N SER A 504 -14.74 9.03 17.38
CA SER A 504 -16.12 9.43 17.69
C SER A 504 -16.44 9.25 19.18
N ARG A 505 -17.07 10.27 19.79
CA ARG A 505 -17.50 10.21 21.20
C ARG A 505 -18.50 9.09 21.47
N HIS A 506 -19.24 8.67 20.44
CA HIS A 506 -20.21 7.58 20.52
C HIS A 506 -19.54 6.19 20.62
N TRP A 507 -18.23 6.09 20.37
CA TRP A 507 -17.46 4.86 20.59
C TRP A 507 -17.17 4.59 22.08
N GLY A 508 -17.40 5.59 22.95
CA GLY A 508 -17.20 5.47 24.40
C GLY A 508 -18.37 4.83 25.14
N ASN A 509 -18.38 4.98 26.47
CA ASN A 509 -19.45 4.52 27.38
C ASN A 509 -19.84 3.04 27.20
N GLY A 510 -18.87 2.16 26.94
CA GLY A 510 -19.06 0.71 26.81
C GLY A 510 -19.55 0.24 25.45
N VAL A 511 -19.77 1.15 24.48
CA VAL A 511 -20.13 0.78 23.10
C VAL A 511 -18.94 0.10 22.41
N GLY A 512 -17.77 0.73 22.50
CA GLY A 512 -16.54 0.27 21.88
C GLY A 512 -15.50 -0.27 22.86
N TYR A 513 -14.39 -0.73 22.31
CA TYR A 513 -13.23 -1.21 23.04
C TYR A 513 -11.93 -0.84 22.32
N VAL A 514 -10.82 -0.99 23.05
CA VAL A 514 -9.46 -1.00 22.51
C VAL A 514 -8.81 -2.35 22.83
N LYS A 515 -7.71 -2.69 22.16
CA LYS A 515 -6.93 -3.90 22.49
C LYS A 515 -5.68 -3.54 23.27
N ILE A 516 -5.50 -4.22 24.40
CA ILE A 516 -4.29 -4.13 25.24
C ILE A 516 -3.80 -5.56 25.47
N ASN A 517 -2.54 -5.84 25.13
CA ASN A 517 -1.95 -7.19 25.22
C ASN A 517 -2.86 -8.30 24.64
N GLN A 518 -3.40 -8.03 23.44
CA GLN A 518 -4.32 -8.90 22.70
C GLN A 518 -5.67 -9.20 23.39
N LYS A 519 -6.01 -8.50 24.48
CA LYS A 519 -7.31 -8.59 25.15
C LYS A 519 -8.15 -7.34 24.90
N ARG A 520 -9.47 -7.49 24.82
CA ARG A 520 -10.42 -6.37 24.66
C ARG A 520 -10.56 -5.63 26.00
N ALA A 521 -10.31 -4.34 25.99
CA ALA A 521 -10.50 -3.41 27.10
C ALA A 521 -11.65 -2.46 26.74
N PRO A 522 -12.85 -2.61 27.34
CA PRO A 522 -14.00 -1.75 27.05
C PRO A 522 -13.69 -0.28 27.35
N ILE A 523 -14.09 0.63 26.46
CA ILE A 523 -13.93 2.08 26.69
C ILE A 523 -14.98 2.53 27.71
N VAL A 524 -14.54 3.10 28.83
CA VAL A 524 -15.42 3.52 29.92
C VAL A 524 -15.53 5.04 30.01
N GLY A 525 -16.75 5.51 30.28
CA GLY A 525 -17.07 6.93 30.33
C GLY A 525 -17.02 7.60 28.96
N SER A 526 -17.13 8.94 28.97
CA SER A 526 -17.08 9.71 27.73
C SER A 526 -15.65 9.85 27.23
N ILE A 527 -15.45 9.68 25.92
CA ILE A 527 -14.21 10.06 25.25
C ILE A 527 -14.04 11.59 25.35
N CYS A 528 -12.85 12.00 25.80
CA CYS A 528 -12.42 13.38 25.97
C CYS A 528 -11.79 13.91 24.67
N MET A 529 -11.38 15.19 24.66
CA MET A 529 -10.79 15.82 23.47
C MET A 529 -9.53 15.10 23.01
N ASP A 530 -8.67 14.75 23.96
CA ASP A 530 -7.32 14.23 23.70
C ASP A 530 -7.05 12.87 24.34
N MET A 531 -8.03 12.32 25.07
CA MET A 531 -7.85 11.08 25.81
C MET A 531 -9.12 10.24 25.85
N LEU A 532 -8.94 8.94 26.00
CA LEU A 532 -9.98 7.99 26.32
C LEU A 532 -9.53 7.10 27.48
N MET A 533 -10.49 6.49 28.16
CA MET A 533 -10.24 5.61 29.31
C MET A 533 -10.81 4.24 29.00
N ALA A 534 -10.07 3.19 29.33
CA ALA A 534 -10.49 1.81 29.13
C ALA A 534 -10.38 1.00 30.42
N ASP A 535 -11.33 0.09 30.67
CA ASP A 535 -11.26 -0.87 31.78
C ASP A 535 -10.27 -1.98 31.41
N CYS A 536 -9.17 -2.06 32.18
CA CYS A 536 -8.13 -3.06 32.03
C CYS A 536 -8.00 -3.97 33.27
N SER A 537 -9.06 -4.10 34.08
CA SER A 537 -9.04 -4.88 35.34
C SER A 537 -8.67 -6.35 35.16
N GLY A 538 -8.95 -6.94 33.98
CA GLY A 538 -8.60 -8.33 33.63
C GLY A 538 -7.35 -8.48 32.76
N ILE A 539 -6.58 -7.41 32.59
CA ILE A 539 -5.46 -7.34 31.66
C ILE A 539 -4.20 -6.99 32.45
N ASP A 540 -3.21 -7.89 32.38
CA ASP A 540 -1.88 -7.59 32.88
C ASP A 540 -1.21 -6.61 31.91
N CYS A 541 -1.05 -5.37 32.34
CA CYS A 541 -0.52 -4.28 31.55
C CYS A 541 0.11 -3.20 32.45
N LYS A 542 1.06 -2.46 31.87
CA LYS A 542 1.79 -1.35 32.48
C LYS A 542 1.73 -0.08 31.60
N GLU A 543 2.07 1.06 32.17
CA GLU A 543 2.26 2.30 31.41
C GLU A 543 3.31 2.10 30.32
N GLY A 544 3.06 2.67 29.14
CA GLY A 544 3.85 2.48 27.94
C GLY A 544 3.53 1.24 27.11
N ASP A 545 2.69 0.31 27.60
CA ASP A 545 2.25 -0.83 26.80
C ASP A 545 1.42 -0.36 25.58
N PRO A 546 1.58 -1.02 24.42
CA PRO A 546 0.90 -0.65 23.20
C PRO A 546 -0.60 -0.94 23.28
N VAL A 547 -1.39 -0.05 22.67
CA VAL A 547 -2.84 -0.13 22.57
C VAL A 547 -3.24 -0.03 21.11
N VAL A 548 -4.05 -0.97 20.62
CA VAL A 548 -4.66 -0.86 19.28
C VAL A 548 -6.05 -0.27 19.42
N ILE A 549 -6.29 0.84 18.72
CA ILE A 549 -7.57 1.54 18.69
C ILE A 549 -8.46 0.95 17.59
N PHE A 550 -7.90 0.74 16.40
CA PHE A 550 -8.47 -0.05 15.33
C PHE A 550 -7.38 -0.66 14.42
N GLY A 551 -7.74 -1.69 13.69
CA GLY A 551 -6.90 -2.39 12.71
C GLY A 551 -7.57 -3.72 12.34
N THR A 552 -6.88 -4.83 12.60
CA THR A 552 -7.48 -6.17 12.44
C THR A 552 -8.52 -6.51 13.51
N ASP A 553 -8.41 -5.95 14.71
CA ASP A 553 -9.38 -6.09 15.81
C ASP A 553 -9.18 -4.90 16.78
N PRO A 554 -10.19 -4.04 17.03
CA PRO A 554 -11.44 -3.94 16.26
C PRO A 554 -11.19 -3.50 14.82
N THR A 555 -12.07 -3.89 13.91
CA THR A 555 -12.02 -3.41 12.52
C THR A 555 -12.75 -2.09 12.35
N VAL A 556 -12.39 -1.32 11.32
CA VAL A 556 -13.13 -0.08 10.97
C VAL A 556 -14.57 -0.36 10.54
N ILE A 557 -14.86 -1.56 10.04
CA ILE A 557 -16.20 -2.03 9.68
C ILE A 557 -17.04 -2.23 10.94
N GLU A 558 -16.51 -2.97 11.92
CA GLU A 558 -17.18 -3.16 13.22
C GLU A 558 -17.44 -1.82 13.91
N MET A 559 -16.47 -0.91 13.89
CA MET A 559 -16.65 0.43 14.43
C MET A 559 -17.76 1.20 13.72
N ALA A 560 -17.77 1.19 12.39
CA ALA A 560 -18.78 1.89 11.60
C ALA A 560 -20.19 1.36 11.86
N GLU A 561 -20.38 0.04 11.89
CA GLU A 561 -21.67 -0.61 12.19
C GLU A 561 -22.21 -0.20 13.57
N LYS A 562 -21.35 -0.19 14.60
CA LYS A 562 -21.73 0.20 15.96
C LYS A 562 -22.02 1.70 16.12
N LEU A 563 -21.43 2.52 15.25
CA LEU A 563 -21.59 3.97 15.24
C LEU A 563 -22.70 4.44 14.31
N ASP A 564 -23.39 3.53 13.62
CA ASP A 564 -24.42 3.83 12.62
C ASP A 564 -23.89 4.75 11.51
N THR A 565 -22.72 4.38 10.97
CA THR A 565 -22.03 5.11 9.90
C THR A 565 -21.32 4.14 8.95
N ILE A 566 -20.46 4.66 8.08
CA ILE A 566 -19.68 3.92 7.08
C ILE A 566 -18.18 3.97 7.39
N PRO A 567 -17.39 2.94 6.99
CA PRO A 567 -15.94 2.90 7.24
C PRO A 567 -15.17 4.09 6.67
N TYR A 568 -15.68 4.70 5.60
CA TYR A 568 -15.17 5.94 5.03
C TYR A 568 -15.07 7.07 6.07
N GLU A 569 -16.10 7.25 6.90
CA GLU A 569 -16.12 8.30 7.92
C GLU A 569 -15.08 8.02 9.00
N ILE A 570 -14.94 6.78 9.43
CA ILE A 570 -13.94 6.38 10.43
C ILE A 570 -12.52 6.67 9.94
N LEU A 571 -12.18 6.26 8.72
CA LEU A 571 -10.83 6.45 8.15
C LEU A 571 -10.49 7.92 7.91
N THR A 572 -11.44 8.67 7.33
CA THR A 572 -11.24 10.10 7.00
C THR A 572 -11.27 11.02 8.21
N SER A 573 -11.88 10.60 9.32
CA SER A 573 -11.94 11.39 10.56
C SER A 573 -10.61 11.50 11.28
N ILE A 574 -9.64 10.63 10.96
CA ILE A 574 -8.35 10.63 11.64
C ILE A 574 -7.59 11.93 11.35
N SER A 575 -7.45 12.75 12.39
CA SER A 575 -6.88 14.09 12.32
C SER A 575 -5.42 14.05 11.87
N GLN A 576 -4.98 15.05 11.11
CA GLN A 576 -3.58 15.20 10.68
C GLN A 576 -2.59 15.33 11.85
N ARG A 577 -3.06 15.57 13.08
CA ARG A 577 -2.21 15.56 14.30
C ARG A 577 -1.68 14.16 14.64
N VAL A 578 -2.38 13.11 14.21
CA VAL A 578 -1.93 11.73 14.35
C VAL A 578 -0.82 11.48 13.33
N LYS A 579 0.36 11.08 13.79
CA LYS A 579 1.49 10.80 12.90
C LYS A 579 1.20 9.54 12.07
N ARG A 580 1.37 9.62 10.75
CA ARG A 580 1.30 8.47 9.86
C ARG A 580 2.68 7.82 9.75
N VAL A 581 2.73 6.51 9.91
CA VAL A 581 3.95 5.71 9.77
C VAL A 581 3.73 4.68 8.68
N PHE A 582 4.43 4.83 7.55
CA PHE A 582 4.34 3.90 6.43
C PHE A 582 5.37 2.81 6.60
N TYR A 583 4.95 1.56 6.44
CA TYR A 583 5.85 0.41 6.53
C TYR A 583 5.51 -0.63 5.48
N ARG A 584 6.44 -1.54 5.24
CA ARG A 584 6.29 -2.71 4.37
C ARG A 584 6.63 -3.94 5.23
N GLU A 585 5.81 -4.98 5.20
CA GLU A 585 6.02 -6.25 5.93
C GLU A 585 6.93 -7.22 5.21
#